data_AF-A0A523G4S4-F1
#
_entry.id   AF-A0A523G4S4-F1
#
_cell.length_a   1.000
_cell.length_b   1.000
_cell.length_c   1.000
_cell.angle_alpha   90.00
_cell.angle_beta   90.00
_cell.angle_gamma   90.00
#
_symmetry.space_group_name_H-M   'P 1'
#
loop_
_entity.id
_entity.type
_entity.pdbx_description
1 polymer ?
#
loop_
_entity_poly.entity_id
_entity_poly.type
_entity_poly.pdbx_seq_one_letter_code
_entity_poly.pdbx_strand_id
1 'polypeptide(L)'
;DVGKAFRELQMLHKMWKEDIGPVAKEFREEVWEKFSAATKIIHDKRQEFLKDEEKYYEGNLDLKNTIIDKIKEIPSNTGDNHKAWQNAIKEVQKLRDQYFEAGKVPRTKTKDIWKSFKESTHDFNKAKNRFYKDQKKEQFINLEKKRELIEFAEENKDNEDFEVVTPLMKKIQSDWKAIGHVPRKESDKVWKQFKNACNHYFDRVHVERNEANKEEMVHFEKKKDFMDSLSNLKFSGKHTEDLKVIKDKISEWKDIGRVPFNKRNIERKFNKVLDELFGKLKLDKHEVEMIRFENKLNSLVSQEDERKLQNEEFFISKRITDAHDEIRQLENNLGFFRHTEEDNPLVKEVQKNIAEQKEQLDVWKSKLVKIRSLRKQ
;
A
#
# COMPACT_ATOMS: atom_id res chain seq x y z
N ASP A 1 2.98 -73.87 -8.83
CA ASP A 1 1.78 -73.17 -9.32
C ASP A 1 0.54 -73.98 -8.93
N VAL A 2 -0.24 -73.46 -7.98
CA VAL A 2 -1.45 -74.10 -7.45
C VAL A 2 -2.51 -74.31 -8.55
N GLY A 3 -2.56 -73.42 -9.55
CA GLY A 3 -3.47 -73.54 -10.69
C GLY A 3 -3.04 -74.63 -11.69
N LYS A 4 -1.74 -74.91 -11.81
CA LYS A 4 -1.23 -76.06 -12.58
C LYS A 4 -1.56 -77.37 -11.87
N ALA A 5 -1.27 -77.45 -10.57
CA ALA A 5 -1.57 -78.63 -9.74
C ALA A 5 -3.06 -78.99 -9.72
N PHE A 6 -3.96 -77.98 -9.68
CA PHE A 6 -5.40 -78.23 -9.76
C PHE A 6 -5.85 -78.77 -11.12
N ARG A 7 -5.28 -78.27 -12.23
CA ARG A 7 -5.58 -78.80 -13.58
C ARG A 7 -5.12 -80.25 -13.74
N GLU A 8 -3.93 -80.56 -13.25
CA GLU A 8 -3.39 -81.93 -13.21
C GLU A 8 -4.26 -82.83 -12.33
N LEU A 9 -4.70 -82.36 -11.16
CA LEU A 9 -5.65 -83.09 -10.31
C LEU A 9 -6.97 -83.40 -11.03
N GLN A 10 -7.52 -82.47 -11.81
CA GLN A 10 -8.74 -82.73 -12.57
C GLN A 10 -8.54 -83.80 -13.67
N MET A 11 -7.37 -83.82 -14.31
CA MET A 11 -7.03 -84.89 -15.26
C MET A 11 -6.88 -86.24 -14.54
N LEU A 12 -6.22 -86.27 -13.37
CA LEU A 12 -6.06 -87.48 -12.57
C LEU A 12 -7.41 -88.02 -12.07
N HIS A 13 -8.34 -87.14 -11.67
CA HIS A 13 -9.71 -87.52 -11.32
C HIS A 13 -10.46 -88.12 -12.51
N LYS A 14 -10.28 -87.56 -13.71
CA LYS A 14 -10.86 -88.10 -14.94
C LYS A 14 -10.29 -89.49 -15.24
N MET A 15 -8.97 -89.65 -15.22
CA MET A 15 -8.30 -90.94 -15.46
C MET A 15 -8.70 -91.99 -14.42
N TRP A 16 -8.78 -91.62 -13.14
CA TRP A 16 -9.22 -92.50 -12.07
C TRP A 16 -10.66 -93.00 -12.25
N LYS A 17 -11.55 -92.17 -12.80
CA LYS A 17 -12.98 -92.48 -12.97
C LYS A 17 -13.31 -93.20 -14.29
N GLU A 18 -12.55 -92.90 -15.35
CA GLU A 18 -12.87 -93.32 -16.73
C GLU A 18 -11.90 -94.39 -17.28
N ASP A 19 -10.61 -94.33 -16.93
CA ASP A 19 -9.56 -95.08 -17.64
C ASP A 19 -8.94 -96.23 -16.83
N ILE A 20 -8.99 -96.16 -15.49
CA ILE A 20 -8.36 -97.15 -14.60
C ILE A 20 -9.45 -98.02 -13.97
N GLY A 21 -9.46 -99.33 -14.30
CA GLY A 21 -10.44 -100.30 -13.80
C GLY A 21 -10.39 -100.54 -12.28
N PRO A 22 -11.37 -101.25 -11.69
CA PRO A 22 -11.49 -101.40 -10.25
C PRO A 22 -10.35 -102.26 -9.66
N VAL A 23 -9.72 -101.75 -8.61
CA VAL A 23 -8.73 -102.49 -7.80
C VAL A 23 -9.43 -103.64 -7.04
N ALA A 24 -8.67 -104.72 -6.76
CA ALA A 24 -9.12 -105.83 -5.93
C ALA A 24 -9.77 -105.34 -4.62
N LYS A 25 -10.84 -106.04 -4.20
CA LYS A 25 -11.75 -105.59 -3.13
C LYS A 25 -11.03 -105.25 -1.82
N GLU A 26 -9.95 -105.96 -1.51
CA GLU A 26 -9.13 -105.83 -0.30
C GLU A 26 -8.35 -104.51 -0.24
N PHE A 27 -7.98 -103.91 -1.38
CA PHE A 27 -7.17 -102.68 -1.45
C PHE A 27 -7.98 -101.45 -1.86
N ARG A 28 -9.26 -101.60 -2.20
CA ARG A 28 -10.10 -100.53 -2.77
C ARG A 28 -10.22 -99.33 -1.83
N GLU A 29 -10.54 -99.57 -0.57
CA GLU A 29 -10.66 -98.50 0.44
C GLU A 29 -9.32 -97.82 0.70
N GLU A 30 -8.24 -98.57 0.84
CA GLU A 30 -6.91 -98.01 1.13
C GLU A 30 -6.42 -97.09 0.00
N VAL A 31 -6.57 -97.50 -1.26
CA VAL A 31 -6.13 -96.68 -2.41
C VAL A 31 -7.04 -95.46 -2.58
N TRP A 32 -8.36 -95.60 -2.36
CA TRP A 32 -9.29 -94.48 -2.37
C TRP A 32 -8.99 -93.45 -1.28
N GLU A 33 -8.74 -93.89 -0.05
CA GLU A 33 -8.38 -93.02 1.08
C GLU A 33 -7.09 -92.23 0.78
N LYS A 34 -6.06 -92.89 0.23
CA LYS A 34 -4.82 -92.20 -0.20
C LYS A 34 -5.07 -91.15 -1.28
N PHE A 35 -5.90 -91.47 -2.29
CA PHE A 35 -6.23 -90.54 -3.36
C PHE A 35 -7.11 -89.37 -2.90
N SER A 36 -8.10 -89.64 -2.06
CA SER A 36 -8.99 -88.65 -1.45
C SER A 36 -8.21 -87.71 -0.53
N ALA A 37 -7.32 -88.23 0.32
CA ALA A 37 -6.45 -87.44 1.18
C ALA A 37 -5.52 -86.51 0.37
N ALA A 38 -4.90 -87.01 -0.71
CA ALA A 38 -4.07 -86.20 -1.60
C ALA A 38 -4.88 -85.13 -2.34
N THR A 39 -6.08 -85.47 -2.81
CA THR A 39 -7.04 -84.55 -3.43
C THR A 39 -7.42 -83.42 -2.47
N LYS A 40 -7.76 -83.77 -1.23
CA LYS A 40 -8.14 -82.82 -0.18
C LYS A 40 -7.03 -81.80 0.08
N ILE A 41 -5.77 -82.23 0.20
CA ILE A 41 -4.62 -81.33 0.39
C ILE A 41 -4.51 -80.29 -0.74
N ILE A 42 -4.73 -80.67 -2.00
CA ILE A 42 -4.66 -79.76 -3.14
C ILE A 42 -5.85 -78.78 -3.14
N HIS A 43 -7.06 -79.26 -2.80
CA HIS A 43 -8.23 -78.40 -2.65
C HIS A 43 -8.06 -77.37 -1.52
N ASP A 44 -7.59 -77.81 -0.35
CA ASP A 44 -7.34 -76.95 0.81
C ASP A 44 -6.32 -75.86 0.46
N LYS A 45 -5.19 -76.22 -0.17
CA LYS A 45 -4.17 -75.26 -0.64
C LYS A 45 -4.69 -74.29 -1.70
N ARG A 46 -5.61 -74.73 -2.57
CA ARG A 46 -6.25 -73.86 -3.57
C ARG A 46 -7.20 -72.88 -2.92
N GLN A 47 -8.01 -73.32 -1.96
CA GLN A 47 -8.89 -72.43 -1.22
C GLN A 47 -8.10 -71.37 -0.46
N GLU A 48 -6.99 -71.77 0.18
CA GLU A 48 -6.08 -70.84 0.87
C GLU A 48 -5.47 -69.83 -0.10
N PHE A 49 -4.93 -70.28 -1.24
CA PHE A 49 -4.38 -69.39 -2.28
C PHE A 49 -5.42 -68.38 -2.81
N LEU A 50 -6.65 -68.83 -3.09
CA LEU A 50 -7.71 -67.94 -3.57
C LEU A 50 -8.13 -66.93 -2.50
N LYS A 51 -8.17 -67.34 -1.24
CA LYS A 51 -8.46 -66.46 -0.10
C LYS A 51 -7.38 -65.40 0.10
N ASP A 52 -6.12 -65.77 -0.07
CA ASP A 52 -5.00 -64.83 0.01
C ASP A 52 -4.98 -63.87 -1.19
N GLU A 53 -5.29 -64.35 -2.39
CA GLU A 53 -5.43 -63.53 -3.59
C GLU A 53 -6.60 -62.54 -3.45
N GLU A 54 -7.74 -62.97 -2.91
CA GLU A 54 -8.90 -62.12 -2.63
C GLU A 54 -8.56 -61.03 -1.63
N LYS A 55 -7.92 -61.38 -0.50
CA LYS A 55 -7.44 -60.39 0.49
C LYS A 55 -6.45 -59.39 -0.12
N TYR A 56 -5.54 -59.86 -0.95
CA TYR A 56 -4.58 -58.99 -1.64
C TYR A 56 -5.29 -58.00 -2.58
N TYR A 57 -6.29 -58.47 -3.34
CA TYR A 57 -7.09 -57.61 -4.21
C TYR A 57 -7.99 -56.64 -3.43
N GLU A 58 -8.53 -57.05 -2.30
CA GLU A 58 -9.33 -56.20 -1.42
C GLU A 58 -8.48 -55.09 -0.79
N GLY A 59 -7.25 -55.40 -0.34
CA GLY A 59 -6.29 -54.38 0.10
C GLY A 59 -5.93 -53.38 -1.01
N ASN A 60 -5.75 -53.85 -2.26
CA ASN A 60 -5.54 -52.96 -3.40
C ASN A 60 -6.77 -52.09 -3.71
N LEU A 61 -7.98 -52.61 -3.49
CA LEU A 61 -9.22 -51.87 -3.68
C LEU A 61 -9.30 -50.70 -2.68
N ASP A 62 -8.99 -50.96 -1.40
CA ASP A 62 -8.98 -49.93 -0.36
C ASP A 62 -7.92 -48.85 -0.60
N LEU A 63 -6.73 -49.24 -1.04
CA LEU A 63 -5.68 -48.30 -1.46
C LEU A 63 -6.17 -47.43 -2.62
N LYS A 64 -6.79 -48.03 -3.65
CA LYS A 64 -7.31 -47.27 -4.79
C LYS A 64 -8.45 -46.34 -4.42
N ASN A 65 -9.36 -46.76 -3.54
CA ASN A 65 -10.42 -45.89 -3.02
C ASN A 65 -9.83 -44.70 -2.25
N THR A 66 -8.88 -44.96 -1.35
CA THR A 66 -8.18 -43.91 -0.58
C THR A 66 -7.50 -42.89 -1.50
N ILE A 67 -6.86 -43.36 -2.58
CA ILE A 67 -6.23 -42.48 -3.56
C ILE A 67 -7.27 -41.62 -4.29
N ILE A 68 -8.39 -42.23 -4.71
CA ILE A 68 -9.49 -41.52 -5.38
C ILE A 68 -10.07 -40.43 -4.48
N ASP A 69 -10.28 -40.73 -3.20
CA ASP A 69 -10.85 -39.77 -2.25
C ASP A 69 -9.89 -38.61 -1.99
N LYS A 70 -8.58 -38.88 -1.86
CA LYS A 70 -7.56 -37.82 -1.84
C LYS A 70 -7.61 -36.93 -3.09
N ILE A 71 -7.78 -37.50 -4.28
CA ILE A 71 -7.91 -36.70 -5.52
C ILE A 71 -9.17 -35.82 -5.49
N LYS A 72 -10.28 -36.30 -4.93
CA LYS A 72 -11.53 -35.53 -4.82
C LYS A 72 -11.44 -34.35 -3.84
N GLU A 73 -10.61 -34.46 -2.81
CA GLU A 73 -10.44 -33.41 -1.79
C GLU A 73 -9.55 -32.26 -2.27
N ILE A 74 -8.58 -32.53 -3.15
CA ILE A 74 -7.59 -31.54 -3.61
C ILE A 74 -8.23 -30.26 -4.19
N PRO A 75 -9.23 -30.31 -5.09
CA PRO A 75 -9.86 -29.11 -5.64
C PRO A 75 -10.41 -28.15 -4.58
N SER A 76 -11.02 -28.69 -3.52
CA SER A 76 -11.64 -27.90 -2.44
C SER A 76 -10.62 -27.27 -1.50
N ASN A 77 -9.44 -27.89 -1.38
CA ASN A 77 -8.36 -27.44 -0.51
C ASN A 77 -7.28 -26.62 -1.24
N THR A 78 -7.47 -26.36 -2.54
CA THR A 78 -6.50 -25.60 -3.34
C THR A 78 -6.77 -24.10 -3.24
N GLY A 79 -5.79 -23.32 -2.78
CA GLY A 79 -5.89 -21.87 -2.71
C GLY A 79 -5.90 -21.16 -4.07
N ASP A 80 -6.32 -19.88 -4.08
CA ASP A 80 -6.56 -19.09 -5.29
C ASP A 80 -5.30 -18.51 -5.98
N ASN A 81 -4.15 -19.16 -5.83
CA ASN A 81 -2.91 -18.68 -6.45
C ASN A 81 -2.26 -19.73 -7.35
N HIS A 82 -1.48 -19.24 -8.32
CA HIS A 82 -0.80 -20.10 -9.29
C HIS A 82 0.07 -21.18 -8.63
N LYS A 83 0.76 -20.86 -7.53
CA LYS A 83 1.66 -21.77 -6.82
C LYS A 83 0.90 -22.93 -6.16
N ALA A 84 -0.25 -22.65 -5.55
CA ALA A 84 -1.14 -23.65 -4.97
C ALA A 84 -1.61 -24.64 -6.04
N TRP A 85 -2.10 -24.13 -7.18
CA TRP A 85 -2.51 -24.98 -8.30
C TRP A 85 -1.37 -25.81 -8.91
N GLN A 86 -0.16 -25.26 -9.00
CA GLN A 86 1.02 -26.04 -9.44
C GLN A 86 1.36 -27.17 -8.48
N ASN A 87 1.25 -26.95 -7.17
CA ASN A 87 1.45 -27.99 -6.17
C ASN A 87 0.36 -29.07 -6.25
N ALA A 88 -0.91 -28.65 -6.36
CA ALA A 88 -2.05 -29.55 -6.52
C ALA A 88 -1.91 -30.44 -7.78
N ILE A 89 -1.42 -29.89 -8.90
CA ILE A 89 -1.14 -30.67 -10.12
C ILE A 89 -0.09 -31.76 -9.86
N LYS A 90 1.00 -31.42 -9.16
CA LYS A 90 2.05 -32.39 -8.81
C LYS A 90 1.54 -33.48 -7.88
N GLU A 91 0.73 -33.09 -6.90
CA GLU A 91 0.12 -34.02 -5.95
C GLU A 91 -0.84 -34.99 -6.65
N VAL A 92 -1.75 -34.47 -7.50
CA VAL A 92 -2.64 -35.33 -8.30
C VAL A 92 -1.84 -36.25 -9.22
N GLN A 93 -0.75 -35.78 -9.83
CA GLN A 93 0.09 -36.64 -10.65
C GLN A 93 0.70 -37.79 -9.83
N LYS A 94 1.25 -37.49 -8.65
CA LYS A 94 1.77 -38.51 -7.73
C LYS A 94 0.70 -39.53 -7.33
N LEU A 95 -0.52 -39.07 -7.02
CA LEU A 95 -1.64 -39.95 -6.67
C LEU A 95 -2.08 -40.82 -7.86
N ARG A 96 -2.06 -40.28 -9.08
CA ARG A 96 -2.33 -41.07 -10.30
C ARG A 96 -1.28 -42.15 -10.50
N ASP A 97 0.00 -41.83 -10.32
CA ASP A 97 1.07 -42.81 -10.44
C ASP A 97 0.89 -43.93 -9.39
N GLN A 98 0.62 -43.57 -8.13
CA GLN A 98 0.29 -44.53 -7.07
C GLN A 98 -0.94 -45.41 -7.39
N TYR A 99 -1.97 -44.86 -8.06
CA TYR A 99 -3.15 -45.62 -8.46
C TYR A 99 -2.83 -46.70 -9.51
N PHE A 100 -1.91 -46.41 -10.42
CA PHE A 100 -1.48 -47.35 -11.46
C PHE A 100 -0.45 -48.37 -10.93
N GLU A 101 0.35 -47.99 -9.94
CA GLU A 101 1.23 -48.91 -9.21
C GLU A 101 0.44 -49.85 -8.27
N ALA A 102 -0.67 -49.37 -7.70
CA ALA A 102 -1.59 -50.20 -6.94
C ALA A 102 -2.11 -51.33 -7.86
N GLY A 103 -1.91 -52.58 -7.45
CA GLY A 103 -2.10 -53.77 -8.26
C GLY A 103 -3.54 -54.03 -8.73
N LYS A 104 -3.84 -55.29 -9.04
CA LYS A 104 -5.18 -55.69 -9.48
C LYS A 104 -6.18 -55.62 -8.32
N VAL A 105 -7.44 -55.38 -8.67
CA VAL A 105 -8.59 -55.37 -7.75
C VAL A 105 -9.56 -56.50 -8.09
N PRO A 106 -10.56 -56.81 -7.25
CA PRO A 106 -11.54 -57.84 -7.54
C PRO A 106 -12.28 -57.53 -8.84
N ARG A 107 -12.45 -58.53 -9.71
CA ARG A 107 -13.00 -58.37 -11.07
C ARG A 107 -14.37 -57.68 -11.09
N THR A 108 -15.18 -57.90 -10.06
CA THR A 108 -16.51 -57.31 -9.89
C THR A 108 -16.47 -55.79 -9.67
N LYS A 109 -15.38 -55.26 -9.10
CA LYS A 109 -15.22 -53.85 -8.73
C LYS A 109 -14.35 -53.05 -9.71
N THR A 110 -13.65 -53.70 -10.63
CA THR A 110 -12.73 -53.06 -11.59
C THR A 110 -13.38 -51.93 -12.40
N LYS A 111 -14.63 -52.10 -12.84
CA LYS A 111 -15.32 -51.10 -13.66
C LYS A 111 -15.68 -49.86 -12.84
N ASP A 112 -16.19 -50.06 -11.63
CA ASP A 112 -16.65 -48.98 -10.75
C ASP A 112 -15.48 -48.15 -10.22
N ILE A 113 -14.37 -48.79 -9.83
CA ILE A 113 -13.17 -48.10 -9.37
C ILE A 113 -12.56 -47.25 -10.49
N TRP A 114 -12.52 -47.79 -11.71
CA TRP A 114 -11.99 -47.07 -12.87
C TRP A 114 -12.85 -45.88 -13.25
N LYS A 115 -14.18 -46.03 -13.18
CA LYS A 115 -15.13 -44.94 -13.40
C LYS A 115 -14.89 -43.83 -12.36
N SER A 116 -14.83 -44.19 -11.08
CA SER A 116 -14.64 -43.25 -9.97
C SER A 116 -13.31 -42.48 -10.08
N PHE A 117 -12.23 -43.15 -10.48
CA PHE A 117 -10.93 -42.52 -10.74
C PHE A 117 -10.96 -41.54 -11.92
N LYS A 118 -11.65 -41.89 -13.00
CA LYS A 118 -11.82 -41.00 -14.15
C LYS A 118 -12.61 -39.76 -13.79
N GLU A 119 -13.69 -39.91 -13.03
CA GLU A 119 -14.53 -38.81 -12.57
C GLU A 119 -13.74 -37.87 -11.66
N SER A 120 -13.03 -38.37 -10.65
CA SER A 120 -12.21 -37.53 -9.76
C SER A 120 -11.11 -36.76 -10.52
N THR A 121 -10.46 -37.41 -11.48
CA THR A 121 -9.45 -36.76 -12.32
C THR A 121 -10.07 -35.73 -13.27
N HIS A 122 -11.28 -35.99 -13.78
CA HIS A 122 -12.00 -35.05 -14.64
C HIS A 122 -12.40 -33.80 -13.86
N ASP A 123 -12.97 -33.96 -12.67
CA ASP A 123 -13.41 -32.86 -11.81
C ASP A 123 -12.24 -31.96 -11.40
N PHE A 124 -11.10 -32.56 -11.02
CA PHE A 124 -9.87 -31.80 -10.78
C PHE A 124 -9.44 -30.98 -12.01
N ASN A 125 -9.43 -31.59 -13.20
CA ASN A 125 -9.05 -30.88 -14.42
C ASN A 125 -10.04 -29.76 -14.78
N LYS A 126 -11.34 -29.96 -14.53
CA LYS A 126 -12.37 -28.95 -14.72
C LYS A 126 -12.15 -27.75 -13.80
N ALA A 127 -11.86 -27.99 -12.52
CA ALA A 127 -11.55 -26.95 -11.54
C ALA A 127 -10.27 -26.18 -11.92
N LYS A 128 -9.19 -26.90 -12.28
CA LYS A 128 -7.93 -26.33 -12.77
C LYS A 128 -8.14 -25.44 -13.99
N ASN A 129 -8.89 -25.92 -14.98
CA ASN A 129 -9.15 -25.18 -16.21
C ASN A 129 -9.99 -23.93 -15.96
N ARG A 130 -10.96 -24.01 -15.04
CA ARG A 130 -11.75 -22.86 -14.60
C ARG A 130 -10.85 -21.80 -13.96
N PHE A 131 -10.00 -22.18 -13.02
CA PHE A 131 -9.06 -21.26 -12.36
C PHE A 131 -8.18 -20.51 -13.38
N TYR A 132 -7.51 -21.22 -14.29
CA TYR A 132 -6.67 -20.55 -15.29
C TYR A 132 -7.45 -19.72 -16.30
N LYS A 133 -8.70 -20.11 -16.61
CA LYS A 133 -9.58 -19.30 -17.46
C LYS A 133 -9.97 -18.00 -16.77
N ASP A 134 -10.32 -18.05 -15.49
CA ASP A 134 -10.73 -16.88 -14.72
C ASP A 134 -9.52 -15.97 -14.43
N GLN A 135 -8.36 -16.52 -14.11
CA GLN A 135 -7.10 -15.76 -14.02
C GLN A 135 -6.77 -15.03 -15.33
N LYS A 136 -6.96 -15.70 -16.48
CA LYS A 136 -6.75 -15.08 -17.79
C LYS A 136 -7.73 -13.93 -18.02
N LYS A 137 -9.02 -14.10 -17.69
CA LYS A 137 -10.02 -13.02 -17.80
C LYS A 137 -9.65 -11.83 -16.92
N GLU A 138 -9.27 -12.07 -15.68
CA GLU A 138 -8.84 -11.02 -14.75
C GLU A 138 -7.64 -10.24 -15.30
N GLN A 139 -6.66 -10.93 -15.89
CA GLN A 139 -5.53 -10.29 -16.56
C GLN A 139 -5.98 -9.39 -17.72
N PHE A 140 -6.99 -9.79 -18.50
CA PHE A 140 -7.55 -8.94 -19.56
C PHE A 140 -8.30 -7.73 -19.02
N ILE A 141 -9.07 -7.88 -17.94
CA ILE A 141 -9.73 -6.74 -17.26
C ILE A 141 -8.68 -5.77 -16.73
N ASN A 142 -7.61 -6.28 -16.11
CA ASN A 142 -6.49 -5.46 -15.65
C ASN A 142 -5.78 -4.75 -16.81
N LEU A 143 -5.69 -5.39 -17.97
CA LEU A 143 -5.11 -4.80 -19.18
C LEU A 143 -5.96 -3.63 -19.69
N GLU A 144 -7.28 -3.78 -19.72
CA GLU A 144 -8.22 -2.72 -20.11
C GLU A 144 -8.09 -1.52 -19.17
N LYS A 145 -8.16 -1.75 -17.84
CA LYS A 145 -7.95 -0.68 -16.84
C LYS A 145 -6.61 0.03 -17.00
N LYS A 146 -5.52 -0.70 -17.29
CA LYS A 146 -4.21 -0.10 -17.54
C LYS A 146 -4.17 0.71 -18.83
N ARG A 147 -4.91 0.31 -19.86
CA ARG A 147 -5.04 1.09 -21.10
C ARG A 147 -5.82 2.39 -20.88
N GLU A 148 -6.91 2.35 -20.12
CA GLU A 148 -7.65 3.55 -19.72
C GLU A 148 -6.75 4.53 -18.95
N LEU A 149 -5.95 4.05 -17.99
CA LEU A 149 -4.98 4.90 -17.29
C LEU A 149 -3.92 5.51 -18.20
N ILE A 150 -3.48 4.78 -19.23
CA ILE A 150 -2.56 5.31 -20.24
C ILE A 150 -3.24 6.41 -21.05
N GLU A 151 -4.47 6.19 -21.50
CA GLU A 151 -5.23 7.17 -22.26
C GLU A 151 -5.40 8.47 -21.45
N PHE A 152 -5.83 8.38 -20.19
CA PHE A 152 -5.90 9.54 -19.31
C PHE A 152 -4.54 10.22 -19.10
N ALA A 153 -3.46 9.46 -18.97
CA ALA A 153 -2.12 10.03 -18.84
C ALA A 153 -1.68 10.74 -20.14
N GLU A 154 -1.97 10.17 -21.31
CA GLU A 154 -1.63 10.73 -22.62
C GLU A 154 -2.44 12.00 -22.92
N GLU A 155 -3.73 12.05 -22.57
CA GLU A 155 -4.56 13.25 -22.72
C GLU A 155 -4.08 14.43 -21.86
N ASN A 156 -3.49 14.14 -20.70
CA ASN A 156 -3.10 15.15 -19.72
C ASN A 156 -1.60 15.48 -19.72
N LYS A 157 -0.76 14.77 -20.48
CA LYS A 157 0.71 14.95 -20.43
C LYS A 157 1.19 16.33 -20.90
N ASP A 158 0.40 16.98 -21.75
CA ASP A 158 0.70 18.28 -22.37
C ASP A 158 0.00 19.44 -21.66
N ASN A 159 -0.87 19.15 -20.67
CA ASN A 159 -1.60 20.17 -19.91
C ASN A 159 -0.64 20.97 -19.01
N GLU A 160 -0.88 22.28 -18.91
CA GLU A 160 -0.08 23.26 -18.16
C GLU A 160 -0.74 23.65 -16.80
N ASP A 161 -1.95 23.17 -16.51
CA ASP A 161 -2.55 23.30 -15.18
C ASP A 161 -1.89 22.32 -14.19
N PHE A 162 -0.69 22.66 -13.75
CA PHE A 162 0.08 21.79 -12.86
C PHE A 162 -0.56 21.62 -11.48
N GLU A 163 -1.41 22.54 -11.03
CA GLU A 163 -2.09 22.44 -9.75
C GLU A 163 -3.14 21.31 -9.77
N VAL A 164 -3.87 21.16 -10.88
CA VAL A 164 -4.88 20.12 -11.04
C VAL A 164 -4.30 18.81 -11.57
N VAL A 165 -3.40 18.90 -12.55
CA VAL A 165 -2.91 17.73 -13.30
C VAL A 165 -1.84 16.96 -12.52
N THR A 166 -1.03 17.62 -11.68
CA THR A 166 0.01 16.91 -10.91
C THR A 166 -0.59 15.92 -9.90
N PRO A 167 -1.61 16.29 -9.09
CA PRO A 167 -2.34 15.32 -8.26
C PRO A 167 -2.99 14.20 -9.07
N LEU A 168 -3.59 14.52 -10.23
CA LEU A 168 -4.20 13.54 -11.12
C LEU A 168 -3.16 12.52 -11.62
N MET A 169 -2.02 12.97 -12.15
CA MET A 169 -0.96 12.11 -12.66
C MET A 169 -0.37 11.21 -11.55
N LYS A 170 -0.24 11.73 -10.32
CA LYS A 170 0.14 10.92 -9.15
C LYS A 170 -0.91 9.87 -8.79
N LYS A 171 -2.20 10.22 -8.90
CA LYS A 171 -3.30 9.27 -8.71
C LYS A 171 -3.25 8.16 -9.76
N ILE A 172 -3.05 8.49 -11.04
CA ILE A 172 -2.88 7.50 -12.11
C ILE A 172 -1.70 6.55 -11.80
N GLN A 173 -0.56 7.07 -11.33
CA GLN A 173 0.58 6.23 -10.88
C GLN A 173 0.25 5.33 -9.69
N SER A 174 -0.57 5.77 -8.76
CA SER A 174 -1.05 4.96 -7.64
C SER A 174 -2.00 3.85 -8.12
N ASP A 175 -2.99 4.22 -8.93
CA ASP A 175 -3.99 3.30 -9.47
C ASP A 175 -3.33 2.24 -10.37
N TRP A 176 -2.32 2.62 -11.14
CA TRP A 176 -1.51 1.69 -11.94
C TRP A 176 -0.86 0.59 -11.10
N LYS A 177 -0.32 0.95 -9.92
CA LYS A 177 0.32 0.00 -8.99
C LYS A 177 -0.69 -0.88 -8.28
N ALA A 178 -1.92 -0.38 -8.06
CA ALA A 178 -3.00 -1.14 -7.46
C ALA A 178 -3.58 -2.19 -8.42
N ILE A 179 -3.54 -1.93 -9.73
CA ILE A 179 -3.99 -2.89 -10.74
C ILE A 179 -3.00 -4.06 -10.83
N GLY A 180 -3.55 -5.28 -10.72
CA GLY A 180 -2.81 -6.53 -10.77
C GLY A 180 -2.11 -6.83 -12.10
N HIS A 181 -1.71 -8.09 -12.24
CA HIS A 181 -0.97 -8.55 -13.41
C HIS A 181 -1.81 -8.51 -14.69
N VAL A 182 -1.12 -8.29 -15.81
CA VAL A 182 -1.67 -8.31 -17.17
C VAL A 182 -1.04 -9.45 -17.98
N PRO A 183 -1.57 -9.80 -19.17
CA PRO A 183 -0.99 -10.84 -19.99
C PRO A 183 0.46 -10.51 -20.34
N ARG A 184 1.36 -11.48 -20.16
CA ARG A 184 2.82 -11.29 -20.32
C ARG A 184 3.22 -10.65 -21.66
N LYS A 185 2.49 -10.94 -22.74
CA LYS A 185 2.73 -10.37 -24.08
C LYS A 185 2.50 -8.85 -24.14
N GLU A 186 1.55 -8.33 -23.36
CA GLU A 186 1.16 -6.92 -23.38
C GLU A 186 1.85 -6.11 -22.26
N SER A 187 2.33 -6.78 -21.21
CA SER A 187 2.92 -6.15 -20.02
C SER A 187 3.97 -5.09 -20.34
N ASP A 188 4.98 -5.44 -21.15
CA ASP A 188 6.09 -4.54 -21.46
C ASP A 188 5.65 -3.36 -22.33
N LYS A 189 4.72 -3.59 -23.26
CA LYS A 189 4.20 -2.56 -24.16
C LYS A 189 3.44 -1.50 -23.36
N VAL A 190 2.50 -1.95 -22.54
CA VAL A 190 1.64 -1.11 -21.71
C VAL A 190 2.47 -0.37 -20.66
N TRP A 191 3.45 -1.02 -20.04
CA TRP A 191 4.40 -0.34 -19.13
C TRP A 191 5.22 0.75 -19.82
N LYS A 192 5.76 0.50 -21.01
CA LYS A 192 6.53 1.51 -21.76
C LYS A 192 5.68 2.73 -22.12
N GLN A 193 4.47 2.53 -22.61
CA GLN A 193 3.54 3.62 -22.94
C GLN A 193 3.23 4.46 -21.70
N PHE A 194 2.82 3.80 -20.60
CA PHE A 194 2.54 4.46 -19.33
C PHE A 194 3.73 5.26 -18.80
N LYS A 195 4.90 4.64 -18.77
CA LYS A 195 6.13 5.29 -18.30
C LYS A 195 6.48 6.50 -19.15
N ASN A 196 6.36 6.39 -20.47
CA ASN A 196 6.67 7.50 -21.38
C ASN A 196 5.72 8.69 -21.15
N ALA A 197 4.41 8.44 -21.04
CA ALA A 197 3.43 9.49 -20.77
C ALA A 197 3.69 10.21 -19.44
N CYS A 198 3.90 9.45 -18.35
CA CYS A 198 4.21 10.04 -17.05
C CYS A 198 5.55 10.79 -17.05
N ASN A 199 6.59 10.22 -17.65
CA ASN A 199 7.90 10.87 -17.71
C ASN A 199 7.81 12.17 -18.49
N HIS A 200 7.13 12.19 -19.64
CA HIS A 200 6.93 13.41 -20.42
C HIS A 200 6.35 14.55 -19.59
N TYR A 201 5.29 14.26 -18.82
CA TYR A 201 4.68 15.25 -17.94
C TYR A 201 5.63 15.72 -16.83
N PHE A 202 6.23 14.78 -16.08
CA PHE A 202 7.07 15.16 -14.94
C PHE A 202 8.39 15.81 -15.35
N ASP A 203 8.96 15.44 -16.51
CA ASP A 203 10.14 16.10 -17.06
C ASP A 203 9.85 17.58 -17.36
N ARG A 204 8.67 17.90 -17.94
CA ARG A 204 8.22 19.29 -18.14
C ARG A 204 8.05 20.04 -16.81
N VAL A 205 7.35 19.43 -15.85
CA VAL A 205 7.18 20.01 -14.50
C VAL A 205 8.54 20.30 -13.86
N HIS A 206 9.51 19.40 -14.03
CA HIS A 206 10.85 19.57 -13.51
C HIS A 206 11.61 20.71 -14.21
N VAL A 207 11.48 20.86 -15.52
CA VAL A 207 12.07 21.98 -16.27
C VAL A 207 11.52 23.30 -15.78
N GLU A 208 10.20 23.45 -15.72
CA GLU A 208 9.55 24.71 -15.30
C GLU A 208 9.89 25.06 -13.85
N ARG A 209 9.88 24.08 -12.95
CA ARG A 209 10.28 24.29 -11.56
C ARG A 209 11.75 24.67 -11.43
N ASN A 210 12.63 24.13 -12.28
CA ASN A 210 14.03 24.50 -12.29
C ASN A 210 14.24 25.91 -12.85
N GLU A 211 13.48 26.32 -13.86
CA GLU A 211 13.49 27.68 -14.39
C GLU A 211 13.00 28.69 -13.35
N ALA A 212 11.86 28.43 -12.70
CA ALA A 212 11.37 29.24 -11.59
C ALA A 212 12.42 29.37 -10.47
N ASN A 213 13.12 28.28 -10.13
CA ASN A 213 14.19 28.31 -9.12
C ASN A 213 15.42 29.14 -9.56
N LYS A 214 15.74 29.19 -10.87
CA LYS A 214 16.81 30.07 -11.37
C LYS A 214 16.42 31.54 -11.20
N GLU A 215 15.20 31.91 -11.53
CA GLU A 215 14.69 33.27 -11.32
C GLU A 215 14.70 33.65 -9.84
N GLU A 216 14.23 32.76 -8.97
CA GLU A 216 14.29 32.96 -7.52
C GLU A 216 15.75 33.11 -7.02
N MET A 217 16.71 32.36 -7.58
CA MET A 217 18.14 32.51 -7.27
C MET A 217 18.69 33.89 -7.68
N VAL A 218 18.28 34.43 -8.84
CA VAL A 218 18.63 35.79 -9.25
C VAL A 218 18.05 36.83 -8.27
N HIS A 219 16.81 36.63 -7.80
CA HIS A 219 16.23 37.47 -6.76
C HIS A 219 17.01 37.39 -5.44
N PHE A 220 17.51 36.21 -5.08
CA PHE A 220 18.35 36.04 -3.89
C PHE A 220 19.67 36.81 -4.00
N GLU A 221 20.32 36.79 -5.17
CA GLU A 221 21.54 37.56 -5.42
C GLU A 221 21.27 39.06 -5.33
N LYS A 222 20.24 39.57 -6.02
CA LYS A 222 19.81 40.97 -5.92
C LYS A 222 19.49 41.39 -4.50
N LYS A 223 18.82 40.54 -3.72
CA LYS A 223 18.53 40.77 -2.29
C LYS A 223 19.80 40.79 -1.45
N LYS A 224 20.78 39.94 -1.76
CA LYS A 224 22.07 39.95 -1.05
C LYS A 224 22.82 41.26 -1.32
N ASP A 225 22.89 41.69 -2.57
CA ASP A 225 23.54 42.96 -2.93
C ASP A 225 22.80 44.16 -2.33
N PHE A 226 21.46 44.10 -2.28
CA PHE A 226 20.65 45.12 -1.62
C PHE A 226 20.96 45.21 -0.12
N MET A 227 21.11 44.08 0.58
CA MET A 227 21.49 44.05 1.99
C MET A 227 22.84 44.74 2.23
N ASP A 228 23.81 44.52 1.35
CA ASP A 228 25.12 45.16 1.43
C ASP A 228 24.98 46.68 1.21
N SER A 229 24.10 47.13 0.31
CA SER A 229 23.81 48.56 0.10
C SER A 229 23.15 49.24 1.32
N LEU A 230 22.29 48.52 2.05
CA LEU A 230 21.64 49.04 3.27
C LEU A 230 22.62 49.27 4.42
N SER A 231 23.64 48.42 4.53
CA SER A 231 24.66 48.55 5.58
C SER A 231 25.48 49.84 5.46
N ASN A 232 25.51 50.45 4.27
CA ASN A 232 26.22 51.69 3.96
C ASN A 232 25.34 52.96 4.01
N LEU A 233 24.07 52.85 4.40
CA LEU A 233 23.16 54.00 4.49
C LEU A 233 23.59 54.96 5.62
N LYS A 234 23.80 56.22 5.26
CA LYS A 234 24.03 57.33 6.19
C LYS A 234 22.74 58.13 6.34
N PHE A 235 22.30 58.28 7.58
CA PHE A 235 21.10 59.07 7.90
C PHE A 235 21.40 60.56 7.87
N SER A 236 20.40 61.34 7.43
CA SER A 236 20.47 62.80 7.32
C SER A 236 20.29 63.51 8.67
N GLY A 237 19.80 62.79 9.68
CA GLY A 237 19.54 63.30 11.03
C GLY A 237 18.14 63.91 11.20
N LYS A 238 17.31 63.91 10.15
CA LYS A 238 15.91 64.32 10.21
C LYS A 238 14.99 63.10 10.24
N HIS A 239 14.33 62.93 11.38
CA HIS A 239 13.52 61.75 11.71
C HIS A 239 12.46 61.40 10.65
N THR A 240 11.76 62.40 10.09
CA THR A 240 10.71 62.18 9.07
C THR A 240 11.25 61.81 7.69
N GLU A 241 12.40 62.37 7.31
CA GLU A 241 13.04 62.11 6.02
C GLU A 241 13.70 60.72 6.03
N ASP A 242 14.39 60.39 7.13
CA ASP A 242 15.05 59.09 7.31
C ASP A 242 14.04 57.92 7.40
N LEU A 243 12.86 58.14 8.00
CA LEU A 243 11.78 57.14 8.04
C LEU A 243 11.17 56.89 6.66
N LYS A 244 11.08 57.92 5.81
CA LYS A 244 10.62 57.77 4.42
C LYS A 244 11.61 56.94 3.61
N VAL A 245 12.92 57.20 3.77
CA VAL A 245 13.99 56.42 3.13
C VAL A 245 13.91 54.94 3.50
N ILE A 246 13.67 54.60 4.77
CA ILE A 246 13.52 53.19 5.17
C ILE A 246 12.27 52.56 4.56
N LYS A 247 11.14 53.27 4.51
CA LYS A 247 9.92 52.77 3.87
C LYS A 247 10.14 52.51 2.37
N ASP A 248 10.82 53.41 1.68
CA ASP A 248 11.15 53.26 0.26
C ASP A 248 12.05 52.03 0.05
N LYS A 249 13.05 51.83 0.92
CA LYS A 249 13.91 50.64 0.87
C LYS A 249 13.18 49.33 1.18
N ILE A 250 12.16 49.36 2.03
CA ILE A 250 11.29 48.19 2.24
C ILE A 250 10.44 47.88 1.01
N SER A 251 10.01 48.91 0.27
CA SER A 251 9.32 48.71 -1.02
C SER A 251 10.27 48.09 -2.04
N GLU A 252 11.46 48.67 -2.23
CA GLU A 252 12.48 48.15 -3.15
C GLU A 252 12.84 46.67 -2.82
N TRP A 253 12.94 46.30 -1.54
CA TRP A 253 13.16 44.90 -1.13
C TRP A 253 12.07 43.94 -1.59
N LYS A 254 10.81 44.39 -1.54
CA LYS A 254 9.66 43.58 -1.94
C LYS A 254 9.60 43.41 -3.45
N ASP A 255 9.93 44.46 -4.18
CA ASP A 255 9.89 44.48 -5.65
C ASP A 255 10.91 43.52 -6.27
N ILE A 256 11.98 43.15 -5.55
CA ILE A 256 12.94 42.13 -6.00
C ILE A 256 12.31 40.73 -6.11
N GLY A 257 11.19 40.46 -5.43
CA GLY A 257 10.46 39.18 -5.57
C GLY A 257 10.88 38.08 -4.58
N ARG A 258 10.39 36.86 -4.81
CA ARG A 258 10.58 35.71 -3.90
C ARG A 258 11.95 35.05 -4.10
N VAL A 259 12.46 34.43 -3.03
CA VAL A 259 13.72 33.69 -3.01
C VAL A 259 13.47 32.20 -2.76
N PRO A 260 14.41 31.31 -3.11
CA PRO A 260 14.26 29.89 -2.92
C PRO A 260 14.04 29.56 -1.45
N PHE A 261 13.20 28.57 -1.19
CA PHE A 261 12.79 28.22 0.18
C PHE A 261 13.99 27.95 1.11
N ASN A 262 15.04 27.27 0.60
CA ASN A 262 16.27 26.99 1.34
C ASN A 262 17.12 28.25 1.66
N LYS A 263 16.87 29.38 0.98
CA LYS A 263 17.55 30.67 1.16
C LYS A 263 16.68 31.74 1.83
N ARG A 264 15.46 31.40 2.27
CA ARG A 264 14.51 32.30 2.95
C ARG A 264 15.06 32.97 4.22
N ASN A 265 16.15 32.45 4.79
CA ASN A 265 16.85 33.09 5.91
C ASN A 265 17.32 34.52 5.61
N ILE A 266 17.44 34.91 4.35
CA ILE A 266 17.75 36.28 3.96
C ILE A 266 16.69 37.28 4.43
N GLU A 267 15.40 36.89 4.43
CA GLU A 267 14.31 37.72 4.96
C GLU A 267 14.47 37.99 6.45
N ARG A 268 14.95 36.99 7.21
CA ARG A 268 15.25 37.18 8.64
C ARG A 268 16.42 38.13 8.84
N LYS A 269 17.45 38.07 7.99
CA LYS A 269 18.60 38.99 8.05
C LYS A 269 18.17 40.42 7.72
N PHE A 270 17.33 40.60 6.70
CA PHE A 270 16.78 41.91 6.36
C PHE A 270 15.99 42.52 7.51
N ASN A 271 15.12 41.75 8.15
CA ASN A 271 14.41 42.22 9.34
C ASN A 271 15.36 42.64 10.48
N LYS A 272 16.44 41.91 10.73
CA LYS A 272 17.44 42.32 11.74
C LYS A 272 18.11 43.65 11.39
N VAL A 273 18.46 43.87 10.12
CA VAL A 273 19.04 45.14 9.67
C VAL A 273 18.04 46.28 9.80
N LEU A 274 16.77 46.05 9.45
CA LEU A 274 15.71 47.03 9.72
C LEU A 274 15.61 47.38 11.20
N ASP A 275 15.74 46.39 12.09
CA ASP A 275 15.67 46.62 13.54
C ASP A 275 16.81 47.48 14.04
N GLU A 276 18.02 47.28 13.53
CA GLU A 276 19.18 48.14 13.81
C GLU A 276 18.97 49.56 13.28
N LEU A 277 18.39 49.70 12.08
CA LEU A 277 18.10 51.01 11.46
C LEU A 277 17.01 51.76 12.23
N PHE A 278 15.93 51.07 12.62
CA PHE A 278 14.87 51.65 13.44
C PHE A 278 15.34 51.99 14.87
N GLY A 279 16.22 51.17 15.45
CA GLY A 279 16.85 51.44 16.74
C GLY A 279 17.73 52.71 16.71
N LYS A 280 18.48 52.94 15.63
CA LYS A 280 19.27 54.17 15.44
C LYS A 280 18.38 55.42 15.36
N LEU A 281 17.16 55.29 14.84
CA LEU A 281 16.16 56.36 14.79
C LEU A 281 15.42 56.59 16.11
N LYS A 282 15.68 55.76 17.14
CA LYS A 282 14.95 55.75 18.43
C LYS A 282 13.44 55.65 18.24
N LEU A 283 12.99 54.88 17.24
CA LEU A 283 11.56 54.64 17.05
C LEU A 283 11.01 53.83 18.21
N ASP A 284 9.77 54.13 18.57
CA ASP A 284 9.08 53.37 19.59
C ASP A 284 8.82 51.93 19.11
N LYS A 285 8.84 50.98 20.06
CA LYS A 285 8.68 49.55 19.77
C LYS A 285 7.32 49.26 19.10
N HIS A 286 6.28 50.02 19.47
CA HIS A 286 4.96 49.93 18.86
C HIS A 286 4.97 50.36 17.38
N GLU A 287 5.65 51.47 17.06
CA GLU A 287 5.73 51.99 15.69
C GLU A 287 6.46 51.04 14.76
N VAL A 288 7.57 50.45 15.23
CA VAL A 288 8.32 49.45 14.45
C VAL A 288 7.46 48.22 14.14
N GLU A 289 6.72 47.73 15.14
CA GLU A 289 5.86 46.56 14.97
C GLU A 289 4.68 46.82 14.01
N MET A 290 4.11 48.02 14.07
CA MET A 290 3.07 48.46 13.13
C MET A 290 3.61 48.61 11.71
N ILE A 291 4.81 49.17 11.51
CA ILE A 291 5.44 49.28 10.18
C ILE A 291 5.69 47.88 9.59
N ARG A 292 6.18 46.91 10.37
CA ARG A 292 6.36 45.53 9.88
C ARG A 292 5.02 44.89 9.50
N PHE A 293 4.00 45.14 10.31
CA PHE A 293 2.68 44.60 10.09
C PHE A 293 2.02 45.18 8.84
N GLU A 294 2.05 46.50 8.64
CA GLU A 294 1.59 47.15 7.41
C GLU A 294 2.32 46.60 6.19
N ASN A 295 3.64 46.38 6.31
CA ASN A 295 4.41 45.79 5.24
C ASN A 295 4.00 44.35 4.91
N LYS A 296 3.70 43.54 5.93
CA LYS A 296 3.16 42.18 5.76
C LYS A 296 1.78 42.22 5.08
N LEU A 297 0.91 43.13 5.49
CA LEU A 297 -0.43 43.28 4.91
C LEU A 297 -0.41 43.70 3.46
N ASN A 298 0.42 44.69 3.11
CA ASN A 298 0.55 45.13 1.71
C ASN A 298 1.03 43.97 0.82
N SER A 299 1.90 43.08 1.31
CA SER A 299 2.31 41.88 0.55
C SER A 299 1.19 40.86 0.36
N LEU A 300 0.23 40.77 1.28
CA LEU A 300 -0.90 39.85 1.18
C LEU A 300 -1.98 40.39 0.24
N VAL A 301 -2.20 41.72 0.27
CA VAL A 301 -3.13 42.41 -0.63
C VAL A 301 -2.65 42.35 -2.09
N SER A 302 -1.36 42.57 -2.35
CA SER A 302 -0.80 42.49 -3.71
C SER A 302 -0.81 41.09 -4.35
N GLN A 303 -1.06 40.02 -3.57
CA GLN A 303 -1.12 38.65 -4.07
C GLN A 303 -2.56 38.15 -4.28
N GLU A 304 -3.57 39.03 -4.14
CA GLU A 304 -5.01 38.71 -4.23
C GLU A 304 -5.45 37.51 -3.36
N ASP A 305 -4.71 37.21 -2.30
CA ASP A 305 -4.87 36.00 -1.52
C ASP A 305 -5.81 36.25 -0.33
N GLU A 306 -7.10 36.45 -0.63
CA GLU A 306 -8.14 36.82 0.35
C GLU A 306 -8.21 35.83 1.53
N ARG A 307 -7.96 34.54 1.27
CA ARG A 307 -7.94 33.48 2.30
C ARG A 307 -6.84 33.72 3.33
N LYS A 308 -5.65 34.15 2.93
CA LYS A 308 -4.56 34.45 3.88
C LYS A 308 -4.86 35.68 4.72
N LEU A 309 -5.52 36.69 4.15
CA LEU A 309 -5.98 37.87 4.90
C LEU A 309 -7.02 37.49 5.96
N GLN A 310 -7.99 36.63 5.61
CA GLN A 310 -8.98 36.12 6.56
C GLN A 310 -8.34 35.30 7.68
N ASN A 311 -7.39 34.42 7.35
CA ASN A 311 -6.65 33.63 8.35
C ASN A 311 -5.84 34.52 9.30
N GLU A 312 -5.22 35.58 8.80
CA GLU A 312 -4.48 36.54 9.62
C GLU A 312 -5.41 37.35 10.54
N GLU A 313 -6.57 37.79 10.06
CA GLU A 313 -7.57 38.46 10.90
C GLU A 313 -8.03 37.55 12.04
N PHE A 314 -8.34 36.30 11.71
CA PHE A 314 -8.75 35.31 12.70
C PHE A 314 -7.65 35.10 13.74
N PHE A 315 -6.40 34.94 13.30
CA PHE A 315 -5.26 34.78 14.19
C PHE A 315 -5.10 35.97 15.15
N ILE A 316 -5.18 37.20 14.65
CA ILE A 316 -5.07 38.41 15.49
C ILE A 316 -6.23 38.52 16.46
N SER A 317 -7.46 38.26 16.00
CA SER A 317 -8.65 38.29 16.85
C SER A 317 -8.55 37.27 17.98
N LYS A 318 -8.04 36.07 17.67
CA LYS A 318 -7.77 35.04 18.67
C LYS A 318 -6.70 35.50 19.67
N ARG A 319 -5.58 36.07 19.20
CA ARG A 319 -4.53 36.60 20.09
C ARG A 319 -5.03 37.69 21.02
N ILE A 320 -5.91 38.56 20.56
CA ILE A 320 -6.56 39.59 21.40
C ILE A 320 -7.41 38.93 22.49
N THR A 321 -8.16 37.89 22.14
CA THR A 321 -9.01 37.15 23.09
C THR A 321 -8.15 36.45 24.14
N ASP A 322 -7.12 35.71 23.71
CA ASP A 322 -6.19 35.00 24.59
C ASP A 322 -5.49 35.97 25.57
N ALA A 323 -4.96 37.10 25.06
CA ALA A 323 -4.30 38.12 25.88
C ALA A 323 -5.28 38.79 26.88
N HIS A 324 -6.53 39.01 26.48
CA HIS A 324 -7.56 39.53 27.37
C HIS A 324 -7.90 38.55 28.50
N ASP A 325 -7.99 37.26 28.20
CA ASP A 325 -8.24 36.22 29.19
C ASP A 325 -7.04 36.05 30.14
N GLU A 326 -5.81 36.12 29.63
CA GLU A 326 -4.58 36.13 30.45
C GLU A 326 -4.53 37.33 31.40
N ILE A 327 -4.82 38.55 30.90
CA ILE A 327 -4.90 39.75 31.74
C ILE A 327 -5.94 39.56 32.85
N ARG A 328 -7.14 39.04 32.50
CA ARG A 328 -8.19 38.78 33.47
C ARG A 328 -7.76 37.76 34.53
N GLN A 329 -7.04 36.71 34.14
CA GLN A 329 -6.50 35.73 35.08
C GLN A 329 -5.45 36.35 36.01
N LEU A 330 -4.53 37.15 35.48
CA LEU A 330 -3.52 37.85 36.28
C LEU A 330 -4.16 38.88 37.23
N GLU A 331 -5.20 39.59 36.79
CA GLU A 331 -5.98 40.52 37.62
C GLU A 331 -6.76 39.78 38.73
N ASN A 332 -7.34 38.63 38.42
CA ASN A 332 -7.96 37.76 39.43
C ASN A 332 -6.91 37.24 40.42
N ASN A 333 -5.73 36.82 39.94
CA ASN A 333 -4.61 36.38 40.76
C ASN A 333 -4.13 37.48 41.72
N LEU A 334 -3.99 38.73 41.24
CA LEU A 334 -3.74 39.90 42.09
C LEU A 334 -4.84 40.10 43.14
N GLY A 335 -6.09 39.81 42.79
CA GLY A 335 -7.21 39.84 43.71
C GLY A 335 -7.05 38.90 44.92
N PHE A 336 -6.28 37.82 44.82
CA PHE A 336 -5.98 36.92 45.95
C PHE A 336 -4.84 37.44 46.84
N PHE A 337 -4.02 38.38 46.37
CA PHE A 337 -2.92 38.99 47.13
C PHE A 337 -3.32 40.29 47.86
N ARG A 338 -4.63 40.57 48.02
CA ARG A 338 -5.17 41.79 48.67
C ARG A 338 -4.67 42.07 50.10
N HIS A 339 -4.09 41.08 50.77
CA HIS A 339 -3.60 41.18 52.15
C HIS A 339 -2.07 41.22 52.23
N THR A 340 -1.40 41.22 51.09
CA THR A 340 0.05 41.26 50.95
C THR A 340 0.47 42.70 50.66
N GLU A 341 1.55 43.18 51.29
CA GLU A 341 2.04 44.54 51.02
C GLU A 341 2.38 44.76 49.54
N GLU A 342 2.06 45.95 49.01
CA GLU A 342 2.33 46.33 47.61
C GLU A 342 3.81 46.25 47.23
N ASP A 343 4.72 46.23 48.22
CA ASP A 343 6.16 46.09 48.02
C ASP A 343 6.63 44.63 47.81
N ASN A 344 5.71 43.65 47.90
CA ASN A 344 6.05 42.26 47.66
C ASN A 344 6.55 42.05 46.21
N PRO A 345 7.74 41.46 46.01
CA PRO A 345 8.30 41.20 44.68
C PRO A 345 7.35 40.47 43.72
N LEU A 346 6.51 39.55 44.22
CA LEU A 346 5.55 38.81 43.41
C LEU A 346 4.38 39.69 42.93
N VAL A 347 3.89 40.60 43.77
CA VAL A 347 2.81 41.53 43.41
C VAL A 347 3.31 42.51 42.35
N LYS A 348 4.52 43.04 42.53
CA LYS A 348 5.19 43.91 41.54
C LYS A 348 5.43 43.20 40.22
N GLU A 349 5.87 41.94 40.25
CA GLU A 349 6.08 41.13 39.05
C GLU A 349 4.77 40.90 38.29
N VAL A 350 3.68 40.56 38.99
CA VAL A 350 2.36 40.36 38.35
C VAL A 350 1.79 41.68 37.81
N GLN A 351 1.91 42.80 38.54
CA GLN A 351 1.51 44.12 38.05
C GLN A 351 2.29 44.53 36.79
N LYS A 352 3.62 44.29 36.78
CA LYS A 352 4.47 44.51 35.62
C LYS A 352 4.03 43.66 34.44
N ASN A 353 3.75 42.38 34.65
CA ASN A 353 3.27 41.47 33.60
C ASN A 353 1.92 41.91 33.02
N ILE A 354 0.99 42.40 33.86
CA ILE A 354 -0.29 42.95 33.39
C ILE A 354 -0.07 44.20 32.55
N ALA A 355 0.82 45.10 32.96
CA ALA A 355 1.15 46.30 32.19
C ALA A 355 1.75 45.94 30.82
N GLU A 356 2.71 45.02 30.78
CA GLU A 356 3.30 44.52 29.53
C GLU A 356 2.27 43.85 28.62
N GLN A 357 1.36 43.06 29.17
CA GLN A 357 0.28 42.41 28.43
C GLN A 357 -0.75 43.42 27.88
N LYS A 358 -1.08 44.46 28.65
CA LYS A 358 -1.97 45.55 28.19
C LYS A 358 -1.34 46.33 27.04
N GLU A 359 -0.05 46.62 27.11
CA GLU A 359 0.70 47.28 26.02
C GLU A 359 0.70 46.42 24.74
N GLN A 360 0.97 45.11 24.87
CA GLN A 360 0.89 44.18 23.73
C GLN A 360 -0.52 44.07 23.16
N LEU A 361 -1.54 44.05 24.02
CA LEU A 361 -2.94 44.00 23.60
C LEU A 361 -3.32 45.20 22.72
N ASP A 362 -2.82 46.40 23.04
CA ASP A 362 -3.09 47.60 22.26
C ASP A 362 -2.40 47.58 20.89
N VAL A 363 -1.21 46.98 20.79
CA VAL A 363 -0.57 46.68 19.50
C VAL A 363 -1.48 45.75 18.68
N TRP A 364 -1.96 44.66 19.26
CA TRP A 364 -2.82 43.69 18.55
C TRP A 364 -4.15 44.32 18.09
N LYS A 365 -4.76 45.17 18.91
CA LYS A 365 -5.96 45.94 18.51
C LYS A 365 -5.67 46.87 17.34
N SER A 366 -4.55 47.60 17.38
CA SER A 366 -4.14 48.50 16.29
C SER A 366 -3.93 47.74 14.97
N LYS A 367 -3.30 46.56 15.04
CA LYS A 367 -3.16 45.64 13.91
C LYS A 367 -4.52 45.17 13.38
N LEU A 368 -5.45 44.78 14.26
CA LEU A 368 -6.79 44.33 13.85
C LEU A 368 -7.57 45.43 13.12
N VAL A 369 -7.52 46.66 13.62
CA VAL A 369 -8.15 47.82 12.97
C VAL A 369 -7.59 48.01 11.56
N LYS A 370 -6.27 47.89 11.40
CA LYS A 370 -5.63 48.02 10.08
C LYS A 370 -6.07 46.93 9.10
N ILE A 371 -6.08 45.65 9.49
CA ILE A 371 -6.59 44.57 8.61
C ILE A 371 -8.03 44.83 8.19
N ARG A 372 -8.90 45.18 9.15
CA ARG A 372 -10.32 45.43 8.88
C ARG A 372 -10.52 46.63 7.95
N SER A 373 -9.67 47.65 8.03
CA SER A 373 -9.73 48.80 7.11
C SER A 373 -9.40 48.40 5.66
N LEU A 374 -8.42 47.51 5.47
CA LEU A 374 -8.02 47.01 4.14
C LEU A 374 -9.02 46.01 3.54
N ARG A 375 -9.80 45.29 4.36
CA ARG A 375 -10.87 44.40 3.88
C ARG A 375 -12.17 45.13 3.50
N LYS A 376 -12.34 46.38 3.95
CA LYS A 376 -13.52 47.20 3.66
C LYS A 376 -13.36 48.05 2.41
N GLN A 377 -12.13 48.23 1.93
CA GLN A 377 -11.80 48.74 0.60
C GLN A 377 -11.85 47.58 -0.39
#